data_AF-A0A0F8IVI0-F1
#
_entry.id   AF-A0A0F8IVI0-F1
#
_cell.length_a   1.000
_cell.length_b   1.000
_cell.length_c   1.000
_cell.angle_alpha   90.00
_cell.angle_beta   90.00
_cell.angle_gamma   90.00
#
_symmetry.space_group_name_H-M   'P 1'
#
loop_
_entity.id
_entity.type
_entity.pdbx_description
1 polymer ?
#
loop_
_entity_poly.entity_id
_entity_poly.type
_entity_poly.pdbx_seq_one_letter_code
_entity_poly.pdbx_strand_id
1 'polypeptide(L)'
;MSKECPDCHGRGYEVISTEVCPLCKGKGKSKSVDFMKISEKDIDSFLKNGAVCEKCKGKGSIEITRPCEACEGLGKIYTCKVCGARIHNPEDAEDEICSTCARSQHVYALDESCDLKDVEAGKLYHGIVSSIASFGVFVDLNPHVRGLMHSSNVGVQPEVGDAVIVLVKSIKAGGKLDLIPKTLAKYETIELEKELPLKDSSQIDTSMKGRLIRIEGEVIQVKQTSGPTIFTISDEGGFIPCAAFESAGKRSYPHIDVGMIVSITGEVTPRDEQVQIEVMSMKLLTGEKETAVKTRVEKVIDEKAAPADIPFLIESEILEKLRPRMLHVAKEIKKAILHSTPILLRHHADADGITSAIAIERAILPLITEIGGSDAEYYFYKRAPSKAPFYELADVTRDISFALEDYARHGQKMPLVIQVDNGSTEEDVPAMRQANVYGIDMLVIDHHHPDDIVDQYLIGHVNPCLLYTSDAADDLLCVDLG
;
A
#
# COMPACT_ATOMS: atom_id res chain seq x y z
N MET A 1 -28.66 -2.54 -2.67
CA MET A 1 -28.88 -1.09 -2.42
C MET A 1 -29.64 -0.52 -3.60
N SER A 2 -30.82 0.07 -3.39
CA SER A 2 -31.55 0.77 -4.47
C SER A 2 -31.12 2.24 -4.54
N LYS A 3 -30.67 2.72 -5.70
CA LYS A 3 -30.45 4.16 -5.96
C LYS A 3 -31.52 4.69 -6.90
N GLU A 4 -31.92 5.94 -6.72
CA GLU A 4 -32.82 6.60 -7.68
C GLU A 4 -32.15 6.67 -9.04
N CYS A 5 -32.89 6.38 -10.10
CA CYS A 5 -32.35 6.44 -11.45
C CYS A 5 -32.01 7.90 -11.77
N PRO A 6 -30.74 8.22 -12.12
CA PRO A 6 -30.32 9.59 -12.40
C PRO A 6 -31.06 10.18 -13.61
N ASP A 7 -31.42 9.35 -14.61
CA ASP A 7 -32.02 9.83 -15.86
C ASP A 7 -33.50 10.20 -15.73
N CYS A 8 -34.28 9.46 -14.93
CA CYS A 8 -35.70 9.78 -14.70
C CYS A 8 -35.98 10.47 -13.36
N HIS A 9 -34.96 10.67 -12.51
CA HIS A 9 -35.07 11.19 -11.14
C HIS A 9 -36.20 10.50 -10.33
N GLY A 10 -36.21 9.17 -10.33
CA GLY A 10 -37.23 8.40 -9.60
C GLY A 10 -38.60 8.26 -10.28
N ARG A 11 -38.86 8.94 -11.41
CA ARG A 11 -40.19 8.90 -12.06
C ARG A 11 -40.48 7.62 -12.84
N GLY A 12 -39.46 6.90 -13.30
CA GLY A 12 -39.59 5.68 -14.12
C GLY A 12 -39.94 5.93 -15.58
N TYR A 13 -40.26 7.17 -15.97
CA TYR A 13 -40.60 7.54 -17.34
C TYR A 13 -40.00 8.89 -17.73
N GLU A 14 -39.81 9.08 -19.02
CA GLU A 14 -39.41 10.34 -19.64
C GLU A 14 -40.59 10.94 -20.40
N VAL A 15 -40.75 12.26 -20.32
CA VAL A 15 -41.79 12.99 -21.05
C VAL A 15 -41.24 13.31 -22.44
N ILE A 16 -41.77 12.68 -23.48
CA ILE A 16 -41.35 12.89 -24.87
C ILE A 16 -41.91 14.21 -25.40
N SER A 17 -43.17 14.49 -25.12
CA SER A 17 -43.83 15.69 -25.60
C SER A 17 -45.03 16.05 -24.74
N THR A 18 -45.27 17.35 -24.62
CA THR A 18 -46.43 17.91 -23.93
C THR A 18 -47.38 18.45 -24.97
N GLU A 19 -48.45 17.71 -25.25
CA GLU A 19 -49.44 18.12 -26.23
C GLU A 19 -50.55 18.94 -25.57
N VAL A 20 -51.07 19.92 -26.30
CA VAL A 20 -52.21 20.72 -25.84
C VAL A 20 -53.43 19.81 -25.75
N CYS A 21 -54.07 19.76 -24.58
CA CYS A 21 -55.19 18.86 -24.37
C CYS A 21 -56.30 19.15 -25.40
N PRO A 22 -56.68 18.18 -26.23
CA PRO A 22 -57.59 18.43 -27.36
C PRO A 22 -59.00 18.82 -26.92
N LEU A 23 -59.41 18.43 -25.70
CA LEU A 23 -60.74 18.72 -25.16
C LEU A 23 -60.88 20.15 -24.62
N CYS A 24 -59.84 20.68 -23.96
CA CYS A 24 -59.88 22.04 -23.41
C CYS A 24 -59.08 23.05 -24.24
N LYS A 25 -58.38 22.61 -25.29
CA LYS A 25 -57.51 23.42 -26.16
C LYS A 25 -56.57 24.33 -25.35
N GLY A 26 -55.94 23.77 -24.32
CA GLY A 26 -54.97 24.50 -23.48
C GLY A 26 -55.58 25.25 -22.29
N LYS A 27 -56.90 25.36 -22.19
CA LYS A 27 -57.55 26.18 -21.14
C LYS A 27 -57.73 25.48 -19.79
N GLY A 28 -57.47 24.16 -19.71
CA GLY A 28 -57.63 23.37 -18.48
C GLY A 28 -59.07 23.19 -18.00
N LYS A 29 -60.06 23.86 -18.62
CA LYS A 29 -61.46 23.87 -18.20
C LYS A 29 -62.36 23.16 -19.21
N SER A 30 -63.37 22.42 -18.75
CA SER A 30 -64.38 21.82 -19.65
C SER A 30 -65.38 22.88 -20.11
N LYS A 31 -65.80 22.80 -21.37
CA LYS A 31 -66.78 23.74 -21.97
C LYS A 31 -68.24 23.36 -21.69
N SER A 32 -68.49 22.14 -21.26
CA SER A 32 -69.82 21.60 -20.97
C SER A 32 -69.74 20.79 -19.68
N VAL A 33 -70.64 21.08 -18.75
CA VAL A 33 -70.67 20.47 -17.42
C VAL A 33 -72.02 19.82 -17.24
N ASP A 34 -72.01 18.55 -16.88
CA ASP A 34 -73.21 17.77 -16.60
C ASP A 34 -73.58 17.94 -15.12
N PHE A 35 -74.64 18.72 -14.85
CA PHE A 35 -74.98 19.19 -13.49
C PHE A 35 -75.39 18.08 -12.51
N MET A 36 -75.69 16.86 -12.99
CA MET A 36 -76.11 15.75 -12.13
C MET A 36 -74.96 15.01 -11.39
N LYS A 37 -73.69 15.30 -11.68
CA LYS A 37 -72.54 14.53 -11.13
C LYS A 37 -71.72 15.25 -10.06
N ILE A 38 -72.12 16.44 -9.61
CA ILE A 38 -71.33 17.24 -8.67
C ILE A 38 -71.73 16.91 -7.23
N SER A 39 -70.75 16.55 -6.40
CA SER A 39 -70.93 16.34 -4.95
C SER A 39 -70.97 17.68 -4.19
N GLU A 40 -71.69 17.76 -3.07
CA GLU A 40 -71.81 19.01 -2.28
C GLU A 40 -70.47 19.64 -1.87
N LYS A 41 -69.42 18.83 -1.74
CA LYS A 41 -68.07 19.30 -1.36
C LYS A 41 -67.32 20.02 -2.47
N ASP A 42 -67.73 19.84 -3.73
CA ASP A 42 -67.04 20.41 -4.88
C ASP A 42 -67.64 21.74 -5.36
N ILE A 43 -68.83 22.12 -4.85
CA ILE A 43 -69.60 23.30 -5.28
C ILE A 43 -68.83 24.61 -5.06
N ASP A 44 -68.14 24.74 -3.93
CA ASP A 44 -67.42 25.98 -3.57
C ASP A 44 -66.12 26.17 -4.39
N SER A 45 -65.49 25.05 -4.80
CA SER A 45 -64.34 25.08 -5.72
C SER A 45 -64.78 25.35 -7.17
N PHE A 46 -65.96 24.86 -7.53
CA PHE A 46 -66.54 24.95 -8.86
C PHE A 46 -67.00 26.37 -9.20
N LEU A 47 -67.62 27.07 -8.24
CA LEU A 47 -68.03 28.47 -8.37
C LEU A 47 -66.84 29.43 -8.50
N LYS A 48 -65.68 29.11 -7.89
CA LYS A 48 -64.48 29.96 -7.94
C LYS A 48 -63.61 29.71 -9.18
N ASN A 49 -63.42 28.45 -9.60
CA ASN A 49 -62.41 28.11 -10.62
C ASN A 49 -62.97 27.50 -11.93
N GLY A 50 -64.27 27.17 -11.99
CA GLY A 50 -64.91 26.51 -13.13
C GLY A 50 -64.58 25.02 -13.24
N ALA A 51 -65.33 24.30 -14.08
CA ALA A 51 -65.18 22.86 -14.25
C ALA A 51 -63.80 22.46 -14.80
N VAL A 52 -63.10 21.60 -14.06
CA VAL A 52 -61.79 21.08 -14.43
C VAL A 52 -61.94 20.06 -15.56
N CYS A 53 -61.14 20.18 -16.62
CA CYS A 53 -61.18 19.23 -17.73
C CYS A 53 -60.73 17.83 -17.26
N GLU A 54 -61.62 16.82 -17.36
CA GLU A 54 -61.37 15.46 -16.87
C GLU A 54 -60.12 14.81 -17.48
N LYS A 55 -59.84 15.06 -18.77
CA LYS A 55 -58.74 14.41 -19.50
C LYS A 55 -57.35 14.96 -19.15
N CYS A 56 -57.24 16.25 -18.81
CA CYS A 56 -55.95 16.85 -18.42
C CYS A 56 -55.90 17.24 -16.93
N LYS A 57 -56.95 16.91 -16.17
CA LYS A 57 -57.14 17.25 -14.74
C LYS A 57 -56.76 18.71 -14.42
N GLY A 58 -57.09 19.64 -15.31
CA GLY A 58 -56.86 21.08 -15.11
C GLY A 58 -55.57 21.66 -15.67
N LYS A 59 -54.60 20.83 -16.08
CA LYS A 59 -53.29 21.30 -16.54
C LYS A 59 -53.28 21.93 -17.94
N GLY A 60 -54.31 21.67 -18.75
CA GLY A 60 -54.40 22.21 -20.12
C GLY A 60 -53.55 21.47 -21.16
N SER A 61 -52.62 20.64 -20.73
CA SER A 61 -51.77 19.78 -21.56
C SER A 61 -51.78 18.33 -21.09
N ILE A 62 -51.43 17.41 -21.98
CA ILE A 62 -51.26 15.97 -21.71
C ILE A 62 -49.81 15.64 -22.04
N GLU A 63 -49.10 15.06 -21.08
CA GLU A 63 -47.73 14.60 -21.24
C GLU A 63 -47.75 13.18 -21.83
N ILE A 64 -47.11 13.00 -22.98
CA ILE A 64 -46.86 11.67 -23.57
C ILE A 64 -45.55 11.17 -22.99
N THR A 65 -45.64 10.07 -22.25
CA THR A 65 -44.50 9.49 -21.52
C THR A 65 -44.03 8.19 -22.16
N ARG A 66 -42.74 7.90 -22.06
CA ARG A 66 -42.13 6.63 -22.42
C ARG A 66 -41.39 6.07 -21.21
N PRO A 67 -41.41 4.74 -20.97
CA PRO A 67 -40.59 4.14 -19.92
C PRO A 67 -39.12 4.51 -20.14
N CYS A 68 -38.46 4.94 -19.06
CA CYS A 68 -37.05 5.32 -19.10
C CYS A 68 -36.19 4.11 -19.45
N GLU A 69 -35.38 4.22 -20.50
CA GLU A 69 -34.50 3.14 -20.97
C GLU A 69 -33.50 2.72 -19.87
N ALA A 70 -33.03 3.70 -19.10
CA ALA A 70 -32.00 3.48 -18.10
C ALA A 70 -32.49 2.76 -16.85
N CYS A 71 -33.79 2.73 -16.53
CA CYS A 71 -34.35 1.98 -15.40
C CYS A 71 -35.47 1.00 -15.77
N GLU A 72 -35.72 0.83 -17.07
CA GLU A 72 -36.76 -0.07 -17.61
C GLU A 72 -38.15 0.16 -17.00
N GLY A 73 -38.45 1.39 -16.56
CA GLY A 73 -39.73 1.73 -15.93
C GLY A 73 -39.77 1.65 -14.39
N LEU A 74 -38.73 1.13 -13.73
CA LEU A 74 -38.72 0.89 -12.29
C LEU A 74 -38.48 2.15 -11.44
N GLY A 75 -37.95 3.23 -12.04
CA GLY A 75 -37.62 4.49 -11.36
C GLY A 75 -36.41 4.42 -10.41
N LYS A 76 -36.01 3.23 -9.99
CA LYS A 76 -34.82 2.94 -9.19
C LYS A 76 -33.95 1.89 -9.87
N ILE A 77 -32.65 2.02 -9.70
CA ILE A 77 -31.66 1.04 -10.13
C ILE A 77 -31.35 0.16 -8.91
N TYR A 78 -31.70 -1.12 -9.01
CA TYR A 78 -31.40 -2.11 -7.99
C TYR A 78 -30.02 -2.71 -8.26
N THR A 79 -29.13 -2.64 -7.27
CA THR A 79 -27.84 -3.35 -7.31
C THR A 79 -27.78 -4.42 -6.24
N CYS A 80 -27.20 -5.56 -6.61
CA CYS A 80 -26.96 -6.68 -5.72
C CYS A 80 -26.05 -6.24 -4.57
N LYS A 81 -26.45 -6.54 -3.33
CA LYS A 81 -25.64 -6.24 -2.14
C LYS A 81 -24.29 -6.98 -2.10
N VAL A 82 -24.19 -8.11 -2.80
CA VAL A 82 -23.01 -9.00 -2.72
C VAL A 82 -21.99 -8.68 -3.81
N CYS A 83 -22.40 -8.65 -5.08
CA CYS A 83 -21.48 -8.43 -6.20
C CYS A 83 -21.57 -7.05 -6.86
N GLY A 84 -22.49 -6.19 -6.41
CA GLY A 84 -22.73 -4.87 -7.03
C GLY A 84 -23.39 -4.91 -8.41
N ALA A 85 -23.65 -6.09 -8.98
CA ALA A 85 -24.26 -6.23 -10.30
C ALA A 85 -25.72 -5.72 -10.30
N ARG A 86 -26.15 -5.19 -11.45
CA ARG A 86 -27.49 -4.63 -11.64
C ARG A 86 -28.55 -5.74 -11.68
N ILE A 87 -29.62 -5.56 -10.92
CA ILE A 87 -30.79 -6.45 -10.90
C ILE A 87 -31.83 -5.87 -11.86
N HIS A 88 -32.13 -6.59 -12.95
CA HIS A 88 -33.11 -6.17 -13.95
C HIS A 88 -34.56 -6.48 -13.53
N ASN A 89 -34.79 -7.61 -12.86
CA ASN A 89 -36.11 -8.00 -12.35
C ASN A 89 -36.11 -8.15 -10.82
N PRO A 90 -36.74 -7.22 -10.07
CA PRO A 90 -36.87 -7.33 -8.62
C PRO A 90 -37.75 -8.50 -8.15
N GLU A 91 -38.67 -9.00 -8.98
CA GLU A 91 -39.54 -10.14 -8.63
C GLU A 91 -38.77 -11.47 -8.47
N ASP A 92 -37.58 -11.58 -9.08
CA ASP A 92 -36.71 -12.76 -9.00
C ASP A 92 -35.68 -12.68 -7.85
N ALA A 93 -35.64 -11.55 -7.12
CA ALA A 93 -34.62 -11.26 -6.11
C ALA A 93 -35.23 -11.21 -4.71
N GLU A 94 -35.19 -12.33 -3.98
CA GLU A 94 -35.34 -12.30 -2.52
C GLU A 94 -34.20 -11.44 -1.93
N ASP A 95 -34.54 -10.45 -1.09
CA ASP A 95 -33.61 -9.62 -0.32
C ASP A 95 -32.55 -8.80 -1.11
N GLU A 96 -32.83 -8.40 -2.35
CA GLU A 96 -31.91 -7.63 -3.23
C GLU A 96 -30.60 -8.38 -3.59
N ILE A 97 -30.66 -9.71 -3.69
CA ILE A 97 -29.56 -10.56 -4.14
C ILE A 97 -29.85 -11.06 -5.56
N CYS A 98 -28.89 -10.96 -6.49
CA CYS A 98 -29.09 -11.44 -7.86
C CYS A 98 -29.14 -12.97 -7.91
N SER A 99 -29.81 -13.54 -8.90
CA SER A 99 -29.97 -14.99 -9.06
C SER A 99 -28.64 -15.76 -9.18
N THR A 100 -27.56 -15.09 -9.62
CA THR A 100 -26.21 -15.65 -9.63
C THR A 100 -25.60 -15.70 -8.23
N CYS A 101 -25.66 -14.62 -7.44
CA CYS A 101 -25.19 -14.61 -6.05
C CYS A 101 -26.06 -15.46 -5.12
N ALA A 102 -27.34 -15.66 -5.45
CA ALA A 102 -28.17 -16.65 -4.81
C ALA A 102 -27.66 -18.09 -5.05
N ARG A 103 -26.91 -18.32 -6.15
CA ARG A 103 -26.38 -19.62 -6.57
C ARG A 103 -24.89 -19.83 -6.26
N SER A 104 -24.07 -18.78 -6.25
CA SER A 104 -22.65 -18.84 -5.87
C SER A 104 -22.50 -18.44 -4.40
N GLN A 105 -22.36 -19.42 -3.52
CA GLN A 105 -22.09 -19.14 -2.12
C GLN A 105 -20.63 -18.75 -1.93
N HIS A 106 -20.37 -17.66 -1.22
CA HIS A 106 -19.03 -17.28 -0.79
C HIS A 106 -18.70 -18.01 0.51
N VAL A 107 -17.50 -18.57 0.58
CA VAL A 107 -16.95 -19.19 1.79
C VAL A 107 -15.77 -18.36 2.25
N TYR A 108 -15.81 -17.88 3.47
CA TYR A 108 -14.78 -17.00 4.01
C TYR A 108 -13.64 -17.83 4.61
N ALA A 109 -12.41 -17.54 4.25
CA ALA A 109 -11.22 -18.01 4.96
C ALA A 109 -10.81 -16.91 5.95
N LEU A 110 -10.90 -17.19 7.25
CA LEU A 110 -10.50 -16.23 8.29
C LEU A 110 -8.98 -16.17 8.39
N ASP A 111 -8.43 -14.95 8.29
CA ASP A 111 -7.02 -14.70 8.57
C ASP A 111 -6.69 -14.95 10.05
N GLU A 112 -5.43 -15.25 10.35
CA GLU A 112 -4.97 -15.51 11.72
C GLU A 112 -5.15 -14.31 12.65
N SER A 113 -5.17 -13.08 12.11
CA SER A 113 -5.39 -11.87 12.90
C SER A 113 -6.84 -11.68 13.38
N CYS A 114 -7.81 -12.33 12.75
CA CYS A 114 -9.23 -12.14 13.03
C CYS A 114 -9.66 -12.73 14.37
N ASP A 115 -10.61 -12.07 15.04
CA ASP A 115 -11.23 -12.54 16.26
C ASP A 115 -12.75 -12.79 16.10
N LEU A 116 -13.42 -13.18 17.18
CA LEU A 116 -14.85 -13.47 17.20
C LEU A 116 -15.74 -12.31 16.72
N LYS A 117 -15.26 -11.06 16.76
CA LYS A 117 -16.01 -9.88 16.31
C LYS A 117 -16.05 -9.75 14.79
N ASP A 118 -15.08 -10.34 14.11
CA ASP A 118 -14.98 -10.34 12.65
C ASP A 118 -15.87 -11.44 12.03
N VAL A 119 -16.44 -12.32 12.86
CA VAL A 119 -17.34 -13.40 12.42
C VAL A 119 -18.79 -12.94 12.46
N GLU A 120 -19.52 -13.17 11.37
CA GLU A 120 -20.95 -12.85 11.30
C GLU A 120 -21.81 -14.11 11.20
N ALA A 121 -22.97 -14.09 11.87
CA ALA A 121 -23.97 -15.14 11.74
C ALA A 121 -24.60 -15.12 10.33
N GLY A 122 -24.83 -16.31 9.78
CA GLY A 122 -25.38 -16.50 8.43
C GLY A 122 -24.32 -16.61 7.32
N LYS A 123 -23.04 -16.37 7.62
CA LYS A 123 -21.92 -16.56 6.67
C LYS A 123 -21.30 -17.95 6.78
N LEU A 124 -20.68 -18.40 5.69
CA LEU A 124 -19.98 -19.68 5.57
C LEU A 124 -18.49 -19.47 5.73
N TYR A 125 -17.82 -20.34 6.49
CA TYR A 125 -16.40 -20.25 6.73
C TYR A 125 -15.70 -21.59 6.48
N HIS A 126 -14.44 -21.53 6.07
CA HIS A 126 -13.55 -22.68 6.12
C HIS A 126 -13.14 -22.93 7.57
N GLY A 127 -13.02 -24.20 7.95
CA GLY A 127 -12.51 -24.58 9.25
C GLY A 127 -11.92 -25.98 9.24
N ILE A 128 -11.13 -26.26 10.27
CA ILE A 128 -10.45 -27.55 10.47
C ILE A 128 -10.98 -28.18 11.74
N VAL A 129 -11.34 -29.47 11.68
CA VAL A 129 -11.80 -30.20 12.87
C VAL A 129 -10.67 -30.35 13.87
N SER A 130 -10.81 -29.75 15.06
CA SER A 130 -9.78 -29.75 16.08
C SER A 130 -9.95 -30.87 17.10
N SER A 131 -11.19 -31.17 17.51
CA SER A 131 -11.47 -32.27 18.44
C SER A 131 -12.92 -32.75 18.34
N ILE A 132 -13.16 -34.00 18.75
CA ILE A 132 -14.49 -34.64 18.70
C ILE A 132 -14.90 -35.02 20.12
N ALA A 133 -16.11 -34.64 20.51
CA ALA A 133 -16.72 -34.99 21.78
C ALA A 133 -18.08 -35.68 21.57
N SER A 134 -18.61 -36.31 22.62
CA SER A 134 -19.89 -37.04 22.56
C SER A 134 -21.09 -36.17 22.17
N PHE A 135 -21.03 -34.87 22.43
CA PHE A 135 -22.10 -33.91 22.17
C PHE A 135 -21.87 -33.04 20.93
N GLY A 136 -20.72 -33.16 20.26
CA GLY A 136 -20.42 -32.37 19.07
C GLY A 136 -18.94 -32.37 18.68
N VAL A 137 -18.67 -31.78 17.53
CA VAL A 137 -17.34 -31.65 16.93
C VAL A 137 -16.88 -30.20 17.04
N PHE A 138 -15.67 -29.96 17.51
CA PHE A 138 -15.07 -28.63 17.54
C PHE A 138 -14.33 -28.37 16.23
N VAL A 139 -14.58 -27.21 15.65
CA VAL A 139 -13.99 -26.77 14.38
C VAL A 139 -13.32 -25.43 14.62
N ASP A 140 -12.04 -25.34 14.27
CA ASP A 140 -11.23 -24.14 14.37
C ASP A 140 -11.32 -23.43 13.02
N LEU A 141 -11.87 -22.21 13.02
CA LEU A 141 -11.95 -21.37 11.83
C LEU A 141 -10.61 -20.67 11.56
N ASN A 142 -9.88 -20.35 12.63
CA ASN A 142 -8.49 -19.90 12.67
C ASN A 142 -7.90 -20.29 14.06
N PRO A 143 -6.63 -19.97 14.37
CA PRO A 143 -6.02 -20.31 15.67
C PRO A 143 -6.73 -19.76 16.92
N HIS A 144 -7.57 -18.73 16.78
CA HIS A 144 -8.20 -18.02 17.90
C HIS A 144 -9.73 -18.18 17.96
N VAL A 145 -10.36 -18.63 16.89
CA VAL A 145 -11.81 -18.73 16.74
C VAL A 145 -12.21 -20.18 16.57
N ARG A 146 -12.77 -20.74 17.64
CA ARG A 146 -13.30 -22.11 17.69
C ARG A 146 -14.82 -22.10 17.78
N GLY A 147 -15.46 -22.93 16.97
CA GLY A 147 -16.89 -23.17 17.05
C GLY A 147 -17.22 -24.63 17.36
N LEU A 148 -18.47 -24.85 17.76
CA LEU A 148 -19.02 -26.16 18.05
C LEU A 148 -20.07 -26.53 16.99
N MET A 149 -19.85 -27.65 16.34
CA MET A 149 -20.80 -28.31 15.47
C MET A 149 -21.55 -29.39 16.27
N HIS A 150 -22.83 -29.16 16.54
CA HIS A 150 -23.62 -30.08 17.37
C HIS A 150 -23.83 -31.42 16.65
N SER A 151 -23.76 -32.54 17.38
CA SER A 151 -23.84 -33.90 16.80
C SER A 151 -25.12 -34.15 15.99
N SER A 152 -26.22 -33.50 16.34
CA SER A 152 -27.50 -33.56 15.60
C SER A 152 -27.41 -33.04 14.17
N ASN A 153 -26.42 -32.19 13.87
CA ASN A 153 -26.23 -31.59 12.54
C ASN A 153 -25.15 -32.33 11.74
N VAL A 154 -24.49 -33.33 12.33
CA VAL A 154 -23.38 -34.07 11.72
C VAL A 154 -23.92 -35.37 11.14
N GLY A 155 -24.13 -35.40 9.82
CA GLY A 155 -24.57 -36.63 9.14
C GLY A 155 -23.48 -37.70 9.06
N VAL A 156 -22.26 -37.28 8.68
CA VAL A 156 -21.04 -38.10 8.67
C VAL A 156 -20.08 -37.49 9.67
N GLN A 157 -19.56 -38.28 10.62
CA GLN A 157 -18.59 -37.77 11.59
C GLN A 157 -17.25 -37.53 10.89
N PRO A 158 -16.78 -36.28 10.82
CA PRO A 158 -15.46 -35.99 10.27
C PRO A 158 -14.36 -36.42 11.25
N GLU A 159 -13.17 -36.66 10.74
CA GLU A 159 -11.98 -36.98 11.54
C GLU A 159 -11.26 -35.70 11.99
N VAL A 160 -10.41 -35.84 13.01
CA VAL A 160 -9.58 -34.71 13.49
C VAL A 160 -8.57 -34.35 12.38
N GLY A 161 -8.57 -33.09 11.99
CA GLY A 161 -7.77 -32.57 10.86
C GLY A 161 -8.54 -32.39 9.56
N ASP A 162 -9.80 -32.83 9.47
CA ASP A 162 -10.60 -32.66 8.26
C ASP A 162 -10.94 -31.19 8.00
N ALA A 163 -10.78 -30.76 6.73
CA ALA A 163 -11.22 -29.46 6.25
C ALA A 163 -12.74 -29.50 5.96
N VAL A 164 -13.49 -28.64 6.63
CA VAL A 164 -14.95 -28.58 6.55
C VAL A 164 -15.43 -27.15 6.29
N ILE A 165 -16.54 -27.03 5.54
CA ILE A 165 -17.22 -25.76 5.34
C ILE A 165 -18.39 -25.70 6.32
N VAL A 166 -18.43 -24.62 7.11
CA VAL A 166 -19.39 -24.46 8.21
C VAL A 166 -20.13 -23.14 8.11
N LEU A 167 -21.45 -23.19 8.30
CA LEU A 167 -22.31 -22.01 8.45
C LEU A 167 -22.36 -21.61 9.92
N VAL A 168 -22.11 -20.34 10.22
CA VAL A 168 -22.28 -19.80 11.57
C VAL A 168 -23.76 -19.54 11.80
N LYS A 169 -24.42 -20.38 12.60
CA LYS A 169 -25.85 -20.24 12.88
C LYS A 169 -26.13 -19.06 13.82
N SER A 170 -25.37 -18.99 14.91
CA SER A 170 -25.55 -17.99 15.95
C SER A 170 -24.29 -17.88 16.80
N ILE A 171 -24.05 -16.67 17.31
CA ILE A 171 -22.98 -16.36 18.25
C ILE A 171 -23.62 -16.22 19.64
N LYS A 172 -23.31 -17.15 20.56
CA LYS A 172 -23.87 -17.14 21.92
C LYS A 172 -23.14 -16.14 22.82
N ALA A 173 -23.85 -15.64 23.84
CA ALA A 173 -23.27 -14.84 24.91
C ALA A 173 -22.16 -15.65 25.62
N GLY A 174 -20.91 -15.20 25.47
CA GLY A 174 -19.71 -15.92 25.95
C GLY A 174 -18.76 -16.38 24.84
N GLY A 175 -18.96 -15.97 23.58
CA GLY A 175 -18.00 -16.22 22.48
C GLY A 175 -18.06 -17.63 21.91
N LYS A 176 -19.11 -18.40 22.19
CA LYS A 176 -19.31 -19.74 21.62
C LYS A 176 -20.07 -19.65 20.32
N LEU A 177 -19.48 -20.17 19.24
CA LEU A 177 -20.11 -20.25 17.92
C LEU A 177 -20.84 -21.58 17.74
N ASP A 178 -22.10 -21.52 17.32
CA ASP A 178 -22.84 -22.70 16.87
C ASP A 178 -22.67 -22.84 15.35
N LEU A 179 -22.10 -23.97 14.92
CA LEU A 179 -21.78 -24.26 13.53
C LEU A 179 -22.70 -25.33 12.95
N ILE A 180 -23.00 -25.21 11.66
CA ILE A 180 -23.74 -26.20 10.87
C ILE A 180 -22.87 -26.60 9.68
N PRO A 181 -22.61 -27.90 9.43
CA PRO A 181 -21.84 -28.31 8.26
C PRO A 181 -22.64 -28.06 6.98
N LYS A 182 -21.94 -27.58 5.94
CA LYS A 182 -22.50 -27.35 4.61
C LYS A 182 -21.58 -27.97 3.58
N THR A 183 -22.11 -28.86 2.75
CA THR A 183 -21.38 -29.40 1.60
C THR A 183 -21.73 -28.60 0.36
N LEU A 184 -20.74 -27.96 -0.26
CA LEU A 184 -20.91 -27.12 -1.44
C LEU A 184 -20.07 -27.65 -2.60
N ALA A 185 -20.71 -27.80 -3.77
CA ALA A 185 -20.03 -28.27 -4.98
C ALA A 185 -19.34 -27.14 -5.75
N LYS A 186 -19.83 -25.90 -5.63
CA LYS A 186 -19.26 -24.69 -6.23
C LYS A 186 -19.37 -23.53 -5.25
N TYR A 187 -18.24 -22.92 -4.93
CA TYR A 187 -18.15 -21.74 -4.07
C TYR A 187 -16.92 -20.94 -4.46
N GLU A 188 -16.90 -19.67 -4.05
CA GLU A 188 -15.74 -18.80 -4.17
C GLU A 188 -15.21 -18.52 -2.77
N THR A 189 -13.90 -18.68 -2.58
CA THR A 189 -13.26 -18.39 -1.30
C THR A 189 -12.89 -16.92 -1.23
N ILE A 190 -13.33 -16.23 -0.18
CA ILE A 190 -12.94 -14.85 0.11
C ILE A 190 -12.08 -14.86 1.38
N GLU A 191 -10.86 -14.36 1.31
CA GLU A 191 -10.05 -14.16 2.52
C GLU A 191 -10.60 -12.96 3.30
N LEU A 192 -10.95 -13.19 4.55
CA LEU A 192 -11.41 -12.16 5.47
C LEU A 192 -10.25 -11.75 6.37
N GLU A 193 -9.87 -10.48 6.27
CA GLU A 193 -8.82 -9.86 7.09
C GLU A 193 -9.44 -8.96 8.15
N LYS A 194 -8.72 -8.78 9.25
CA LYS A 194 -9.11 -7.83 10.28
C LYS A 194 -8.92 -6.40 9.78
N GLU A 195 -9.99 -5.61 9.81
CA GLU A 195 -9.89 -4.18 9.54
C GLU A 195 -9.24 -3.48 10.73
N LEU A 196 -7.93 -3.26 10.62
CA LEU A 196 -7.16 -2.45 11.56
C LEU A 196 -6.72 -1.15 10.88
N PRO A 197 -6.71 -0.02 11.62
CA PRO A 197 -6.14 1.21 11.11
C PRO A 197 -4.66 1.00 10.83
N LEU A 198 -4.21 1.46 9.66
CA LEU A 198 -2.79 1.50 9.33
C LEU A 198 -2.07 2.44 10.31
N LYS A 199 -0.95 1.96 10.82
CA LYS A 199 -0.02 2.74 11.64
C LYS A 199 1.36 2.73 10.99
N ASP A 200 2.08 3.83 11.18
CA ASP A 200 3.50 3.91 10.88
C ASP A 200 4.34 3.57 12.13
N SER A 201 5.60 3.18 11.93
CA SER A 201 6.51 2.78 13.00
C SER A 201 6.81 3.88 14.01
N SER A 202 6.71 5.16 13.62
CA SER A 202 6.94 6.28 14.53
C SER A 202 5.83 6.43 15.58
N GLN A 203 4.65 5.89 15.29
CA GLN A 203 3.51 5.85 16.20
C GLN A 203 3.48 4.60 17.09
N ILE A 204 4.48 3.72 17.00
CA ILE A 204 4.54 2.47 17.77
C ILE A 204 5.58 2.62 18.87
N ASP A 205 5.11 2.59 20.12
CA ASP A 205 5.95 2.67 21.30
C ASP A 205 5.68 1.51 22.27
N THR A 206 6.47 1.46 23.34
CA THR A 206 6.35 0.44 24.39
C THR A 206 5.02 0.51 25.16
N SER A 207 4.29 1.64 25.11
CA SER A 207 2.97 1.78 25.73
C SER A 207 1.90 0.98 24.98
N MET A 208 2.15 0.63 23.72
CA MET A 208 1.25 -0.17 22.89
C MET A 208 1.43 -1.67 23.05
N LYS A 209 2.21 -2.13 24.05
CA LYS A 209 2.42 -3.55 24.35
C LYS A 209 1.09 -4.32 24.34
N GLY A 210 1.06 -5.39 23.57
CA GLY A 210 -0.09 -6.29 23.45
C GLY A 210 -1.22 -5.79 22.56
N ARG A 211 -1.05 -4.65 21.88
CA ARG A 211 -2.02 -4.17 20.90
C ARG A 211 -1.73 -4.80 19.54
N LEU A 212 -2.81 -5.23 18.90
CA LEU A 212 -2.84 -5.60 17.49
C LEU A 212 -2.78 -4.35 16.62
N ILE A 213 -1.84 -4.35 15.68
CA ILE A 213 -1.61 -3.26 14.73
C ILE A 213 -1.43 -3.81 13.32
N ARG A 214 -1.68 -2.95 12.33
CA ARG A 214 -1.36 -3.24 10.93
C ARG A 214 -0.42 -2.19 10.38
N ILE A 215 0.66 -2.65 9.76
CA ILE A 215 1.66 -1.81 9.10
C ILE A 215 1.84 -2.26 7.64
N GLU A 216 2.29 -1.36 6.79
CA GLU A 216 2.66 -1.64 5.40
C GLU A 216 4.04 -1.06 5.14
N GLY A 217 4.92 -1.80 4.47
CA GLY A 217 6.28 -1.33 4.22
C GLY A 217 7.11 -2.25 3.34
N GLU A 218 8.32 -1.80 3.01
CA GLU A 218 9.32 -2.57 2.26
C GLU A 218 10.13 -3.45 3.21
N VAL A 219 10.32 -4.72 2.85
CA VAL A 219 11.25 -5.60 3.55
C VAL A 219 12.67 -5.18 3.20
N ILE A 220 13.40 -4.57 4.14
CA ILE A 220 14.80 -4.15 3.91
C ILE A 220 15.81 -5.21 4.33
N GLN A 221 15.44 -6.12 5.23
CA GLN A 221 16.33 -7.19 5.69
C GLN A 221 15.54 -8.42 6.14
N VAL A 222 16.07 -9.61 5.87
CA VAL A 222 15.58 -10.88 6.41
C VAL A 222 16.72 -11.58 7.13
N LYS A 223 16.59 -11.75 8.45
CA LYS A 223 17.57 -12.43 9.29
C LYS A 223 16.97 -13.70 9.89
N GLN A 224 17.46 -14.85 9.46
CA GLN A 224 17.09 -16.13 10.06
C GLN A 224 17.89 -16.35 11.35
N THR A 225 17.20 -16.54 12.47
CA THR A 225 17.81 -16.88 13.76
C THR A 225 17.58 -18.37 14.07
N SER A 226 18.10 -18.85 15.20
CA SER A 226 17.78 -20.19 15.73
C SER A 226 16.31 -20.34 16.14
N GLY A 227 15.59 -19.23 16.33
CA GLY A 227 14.16 -19.18 16.65
C GLY A 227 13.34 -18.58 15.50
N PRO A 228 12.78 -17.36 15.66
CA PRO A 228 11.99 -16.71 14.63
C PRO A 228 12.83 -16.18 13.46
N THR A 229 12.18 -15.99 12.33
CA THR A 229 12.74 -15.19 11.22
C THR A 229 12.41 -13.72 11.50
N ILE A 230 13.43 -12.88 11.52
CA ILE A 230 13.28 -11.43 11.74
C ILE A 230 13.24 -10.74 10.39
N PHE A 231 12.14 -10.06 10.11
CA PHE A 231 11.97 -9.18 8.96
C PHE A 231 12.10 -7.75 9.44
N THR A 232 13.05 -6.99 8.91
CA THR A 232 13.13 -5.55 9.18
C THR A 232 12.33 -4.84 8.09
N ILE A 233 11.30 -4.10 8.51
CA ILE A 233 10.35 -3.45 7.61
C ILE A 233 10.58 -1.96 7.66
N SER A 234 10.74 -1.34 6.50
CA SER A 234 10.79 0.11 6.36
C SER A 234 9.44 0.65 5.94
N ASP A 235 8.91 1.59 6.72
CA ASP A 235 7.64 2.26 6.46
C ASP A 235 7.82 3.79 6.55
N GLU A 236 6.73 4.55 6.58
CA GLU A 236 6.79 6.02 6.70
C GLU A 236 7.50 6.47 7.99
N GLY A 237 7.36 5.71 9.07
CA GLY A 237 7.90 6.06 10.38
C GLY A 237 9.41 5.83 10.50
N GLY A 238 9.99 4.94 9.70
CA GLY A 238 11.38 4.52 9.80
C GLY A 238 11.53 3.04 9.53
N PHE A 239 12.01 2.29 10.51
CA PHE A 239 12.14 0.84 10.43
C PHE A 239 11.64 0.18 11.72
N ILE A 240 11.04 -1.00 11.57
CA ILE A 240 10.57 -1.79 12.71
C ILE A 240 10.86 -3.28 12.52
N PRO A 241 11.51 -3.94 13.49
CA PRO A 241 11.70 -5.39 13.46
C PRO A 241 10.37 -6.14 13.63
N CYS A 242 10.13 -7.10 12.77
CA CYS A 242 8.95 -7.97 12.76
C CYS A 242 9.41 -9.43 12.91
N ALA A 243 9.14 -10.07 14.05
CA ALA A 243 9.42 -11.49 14.27
C ALA A 243 8.26 -12.36 13.77
N ALA A 244 8.54 -13.23 12.81
CA ALA A 244 7.61 -14.29 12.41
C ALA A 244 8.13 -15.65 12.87
N PHE A 245 7.29 -16.40 13.57
CA PHE A 245 7.62 -17.73 14.09
C PHE A 245 6.65 -18.79 13.55
N GLU A 246 7.18 -19.78 12.84
CA GLU A 246 6.43 -20.97 12.43
C GLU A 246 6.86 -22.19 13.26
N SER A 247 8.16 -22.51 13.26
CA SER A 247 8.76 -23.56 14.08
C SER A 247 10.26 -23.32 14.25
N ALA A 248 10.89 -23.92 15.27
CA ALA A 248 12.30 -23.68 15.58
C ALA A 248 13.22 -24.01 14.39
N GLY A 249 13.98 -23.01 13.92
CA GLY A 249 14.94 -23.14 12.82
C GLY A 249 14.34 -23.16 11.41
N LYS A 250 13.02 -23.10 11.24
CA LYS A 250 12.36 -23.00 9.93
C LYS A 250 12.15 -21.54 9.55
N ARG A 251 12.51 -21.17 8.32
CA ARG A 251 12.24 -19.83 7.78
C ARG A 251 10.74 -19.63 7.61
N SER A 252 10.19 -18.65 8.30
CA SER A 252 8.80 -18.19 8.12
C SER A 252 8.70 -17.41 6.81
N TYR A 253 7.57 -17.51 6.09
CA TYR A 253 7.31 -16.79 4.82
C TYR A 253 8.45 -16.88 3.79
N PRO A 254 8.77 -18.08 3.27
CA PRO A 254 9.90 -18.29 2.36
C PRO A 254 9.75 -17.61 0.99
N HIS A 255 8.54 -17.13 0.66
CA HIS A 255 8.23 -16.41 -0.58
C HIS A 255 8.41 -14.89 -0.45
N ILE A 256 8.75 -14.39 0.75
CA ILE A 256 8.96 -12.97 1.03
C ILE A 256 10.45 -12.73 1.20
N ASP A 257 11.00 -11.90 0.30
CA ASP A 257 12.41 -11.52 0.25
C ASP A 257 12.58 -9.99 0.33
N VAL A 258 13.84 -9.56 0.42
CA VAL A 258 14.22 -8.15 0.46
C VAL A 258 13.72 -7.40 -0.79
N GLY A 259 13.23 -6.17 -0.59
CA GLY A 259 12.67 -5.30 -1.63
C GLY A 259 11.17 -5.51 -1.89
N MET A 260 10.55 -6.53 -1.29
CA MET A 260 9.11 -6.76 -1.41
C MET A 260 8.30 -5.85 -0.50
N ILE A 261 7.15 -5.38 -0.98
CA ILE A 261 6.20 -4.60 -0.18
C ILE A 261 5.20 -5.53 0.48
N VAL A 262 5.09 -5.47 1.80
CA VAL A 262 4.24 -6.37 2.59
C VAL A 262 3.25 -5.60 3.46
N SER A 263 2.10 -6.21 3.70
CA SER A 263 1.17 -5.82 4.76
C SER A 263 1.32 -6.80 5.91
N ILE A 264 1.56 -6.28 7.11
CA ILE A 264 1.81 -7.07 8.31
C ILE A 264 0.76 -6.73 9.35
N THR A 265 0.15 -7.76 9.91
CA THR A 265 -0.67 -7.67 11.10
C THR A 265 -0.02 -8.44 12.23
N GLY A 266 0.17 -7.79 13.37
CA GLY A 266 0.87 -8.39 14.50
C GLY A 266 0.67 -7.67 15.81
N GLU A 267 1.21 -8.27 16.87
CA GLU A 267 1.14 -7.76 18.24
C GLU A 267 2.44 -7.04 18.62
N VAL A 268 2.32 -5.88 19.25
CA VAL A 268 3.49 -5.10 19.70
C VAL A 268 4.10 -5.74 20.95
N THR A 269 5.37 -6.13 20.86
CA THR A 269 6.14 -6.68 21.98
C THR A 269 7.44 -5.89 22.21
N PRO A 270 7.74 -5.46 23.45
CA PRO A 270 9.02 -4.80 23.74
C PRO A 270 10.12 -5.84 23.94
N ARG A 271 11.29 -5.62 23.32
CA ARG A 271 12.47 -6.48 23.45
C ARG A 271 13.74 -5.62 23.47
N ASP A 272 14.57 -5.79 24.51
CA ASP A 272 15.85 -5.08 24.67
C ASP A 272 15.73 -3.55 24.51
N GLU A 273 14.70 -2.94 25.12
CA GLU A 273 14.34 -1.51 25.05
C GLU A 273 13.88 -1.00 23.68
N GLN A 274 13.85 -1.85 22.65
CA GLN A 274 13.28 -1.56 21.34
C GLN A 274 11.92 -2.23 21.16
N VAL A 275 11.11 -1.67 20.26
CA VAL A 275 9.79 -2.22 19.94
C VAL A 275 9.91 -3.20 18.79
N GLN A 276 9.25 -4.34 18.93
CA GLN A 276 9.17 -5.39 17.92
C GLN A 276 7.70 -5.74 17.66
N ILE A 277 7.39 -6.21 16.46
CA ILE A 277 6.08 -6.76 16.13
C ILE A 277 6.19 -8.28 16.04
N GLU A 278 5.40 -9.01 16.82
CA GLU A 278 5.18 -10.44 16.60
C GLU A 278 4.14 -10.61 15.47
N VAL A 279 4.62 -11.10 14.33
CA VAL A 279 3.82 -11.26 13.12
C VAL A 279 2.83 -12.38 13.32
N MET A 280 1.55 -12.06 13.16
CA MET A 280 0.47 -13.04 13.07
C MET A 280 0.15 -13.35 11.61
N SER A 281 0.08 -12.32 10.77
CA SER A 281 -0.17 -12.46 9.33
C SER A 281 0.71 -11.50 8.54
N MET A 282 1.30 -11.99 7.45
CA MET A 282 2.09 -11.19 6.52
C MET A 282 1.68 -11.54 5.09
N LYS A 283 1.35 -10.53 4.29
CA LYS A 283 0.93 -10.69 2.90
C LYS A 283 1.73 -9.80 1.96
N LEU A 284 2.12 -10.36 0.83
CA LEU A 284 2.74 -9.61 -0.27
C LEU A 284 1.70 -8.71 -0.95
N LEU A 285 1.99 -7.42 -1.04
CA LEU A 285 1.19 -6.47 -1.82
C LEU A 285 1.71 -6.42 -3.25
N THR A 286 0.81 -6.45 -4.23
CA THR A 286 1.15 -6.38 -5.66
C THR A 286 0.28 -5.35 -6.38
N GLY A 287 0.79 -4.81 -7.50
CA GLY A 287 0.02 -3.95 -8.41
C GLY A 287 -0.20 -2.53 -7.86
N GLU A 288 -1.46 -2.07 -7.86
CA GLU A 288 -1.79 -0.69 -7.43
C GLU A 288 -1.47 -0.45 -5.95
N LYS A 289 -1.71 -1.44 -5.09
CA LYS A 289 -1.43 -1.33 -3.65
C LYS A 289 0.07 -1.19 -3.38
N GLU A 290 0.88 -2.02 -4.02
CA GLU A 290 2.34 -1.97 -3.95
C GLU A 290 2.87 -0.59 -4.35
N THR A 291 2.41 -0.08 -5.51
CA THR A 291 2.83 1.22 -6.03
C THR A 291 2.43 2.35 -5.08
N ALA A 292 1.25 2.28 -4.48
CA ALA A 292 0.77 3.26 -3.51
C ALA A 292 1.65 3.31 -2.27
N VAL A 293 1.96 2.15 -1.66
CA VAL A 293 2.83 2.08 -0.48
C VAL A 293 4.23 2.58 -0.83
N LYS A 294 4.81 2.10 -1.93
CA LYS A 294 6.15 2.52 -2.37
C LYS A 294 6.23 4.03 -2.54
N THR A 295 5.22 4.65 -3.14
CA THR A 295 5.19 6.11 -3.33
C THR A 295 5.08 6.86 -2.00
N ARG A 296 4.33 6.33 -1.02
CA ARG A 296 4.23 6.94 0.32
C ARG A 296 5.57 6.86 1.06
N VAL A 297 6.18 5.68 1.09
CA VAL A 297 7.46 5.44 1.76
C VAL A 297 8.56 6.30 1.13
N GLU A 298 8.66 6.30 -0.20
CA GLU A 298 9.64 7.10 -0.95
C GLU A 298 9.53 8.59 -0.64
N LYS A 299 8.30 9.13 -0.56
CA LYS A 299 8.07 10.53 -0.23
C LYS A 299 8.61 10.87 1.17
N VAL A 300 8.37 10.02 2.16
CA VAL A 300 8.82 10.27 3.52
C VAL A 300 10.33 10.11 3.65
N ILE A 301 10.92 9.15 2.93
CA ILE A 301 12.37 9.02 2.84
C ILE A 301 12.97 10.27 2.19
N ASP A 302 12.39 10.79 1.12
CA ASP A 302 12.86 12.00 0.45
C ASP A 302 12.82 13.24 1.38
N GLU A 303 11.75 13.38 2.16
CA GLU A 303 11.61 14.43 3.18
C GLU A 303 12.63 14.27 4.31
N LYS A 304 12.84 13.05 4.82
CA LYS A 304 13.85 12.75 5.86
C LYS A 304 15.28 12.90 5.35
N ALA A 305 15.52 12.64 4.07
CA ALA A 305 16.82 12.75 3.43
C ALA A 305 17.25 14.20 3.24
N ALA A 306 16.35 15.19 3.36
CA ALA A 306 16.71 16.59 3.26
C ALA A 306 17.80 16.95 4.30
N PRO A 307 18.97 17.45 3.85
CA PRO A 307 20.03 17.89 4.74
C PRO A 307 19.65 19.21 5.42
N ALA A 308 20.20 19.42 6.62
CA ALA A 308 20.04 20.69 7.33
C ALA A 308 20.82 21.80 6.62
N ASP A 309 20.25 23.00 6.57
CA ASP A 309 20.97 24.17 6.06
C ASP A 309 21.93 24.68 7.16
N ILE A 310 23.19 24.26 7.04
CA ILE A 310 24.28 24.65 7.93
C ILE A 310 25.16 25.71 7.27
N PRO A 311 25.63 26.72 8.03
CA PRO A 311 26.61 27.67 7.50
C PRO A 311 27.94 26.96 7.23
N PHE A 312 28.67 27.40 6.21
CA PHE A 312 30.03 26.91 5.95
C PHE A 312 30.98 27.36 7.07
N LEU A 313 32.09 26.63 7.23
CA LEU A 313 33.12 26.96 8.21
C LEU A 313 33.89 28.24 7.85
N ILE A 314 33.93 28.59 6.57
CA ILE A 314 34.57 29.78 6.03
C ILE A 314 33.59 30.58 5.17
N GLU A 315 33.81 31.89 5.07
CA GLU A 315 33.11 32.74 4.11
C GLU A 315 33.74 32.57 2.72
N SER A 316 33.01 31.93 1.80
CA SER A 316 33.48 31.71 0.42
C SER A 316 32.33 31.83 -0.57
N GLU A 317 32.47 32.71 -1.57
CA GLU A 317 31.48 32.87 -2.64
C GLU A 317 31.35 31.60 -3.49
N ILE A 318 32.44 30.84 -3.66
CA ILE A 318 32.46 29.59 -4.42
C ILE A 318 31.62 28.53 -3.70
N LEU A 319 31.82 28.35 -2.39
CA LEU A 319 31.04 27.40 -1.59
C LEU A 319 29.56 27.75 -1.59
N GLU A 320 29.20 29.03 -1.48
CA GLU A 320 27.79 29.45 -1.55
C GLU A 320 27.14 29.13 -2.90
N LYS A 321 27.89 29.21 -4.00
CA LYS A 321 27.38 28.79 -5.32
C LYS A 321 27.34 27.27 -5.48
N LEU A 322 28.22 26.53 -4.83
CA LEU A 322 28.22 25.06 -4.81
C LEU A 322 27.16 24.47 -3.86
N ARG A 323 26.68 25.25 -2.87
CA ARG A 323 25.71 24.82 -1.86
C ARG A 323 24.56 23.99 -2.43
N PRO A 324 23.87 24.36 -3.53
CA PRO A 324 22.78 23.55 -4.06
C PRO A 324 23.22 22.14 -4.50
N ARG A 325 24.41 22.00 -5.11
CA ARG A 325 24.97 20.71 -5.51
C ARG A 325 25.42 19.89 -4.30
N MET A 326 26.05 20.53 -3.31
CA MET A 326 26.45 19.87 -2.05
C MET A 326 25.24 19.35 -1.27
N LEU A 327 24.17 20.15 -1.15
CA LEU A 327 22.92 19.72 -0.52
C LEU A 327 22.25 18.58 -1.30
N HIS A 328 22.33 18.58 -2.63
CA HIS A 328 21.84 17.47 -3.44
C HIS A 328 22.63 16.18 -3.18
N VAL A 329 23.97 16.23 -3.23
CA VAL A 329 24.82 15.06 -2.93
C VAL A 329 24.60 14.55 -1.51
N ALA A 330 24.54 15.43 -0.51
CA ALA A 330 24.26 15.06 0.87
C ALA A 330 22.87 14.40 1.02
N LYS A 331 21.86 14.90 0.28
CA LYS A 331 20.52 14.29 0.24
C LYS A 331 20.57 12.88 -0.34
N GLU A 332 21.24 12.66 -1.47
CA GLU A 332 21.36 11.34 -2.10
C GLU A 332 22.11 10.33 -1.22
N ILE A 333 23.19 10.76 -0.55
CA ILE A 333 23.91 9.91 0.42
C ILE A 333 22.98 9.52 1.57
N LYS A 334 22.28 10.49 2.17
CA LYS A 334 21.35 10.23 3.29
C LYS A 334 20.19 9.32 2.85
N LYS A 335 19.70 9.49 1.64
CA LYS A 335 18.67 8.65 1.03
C LYS A 335 19.14 7.21 0.84
N ALA A 336 20.36 7.00 0.34
CA ALA A 336 20.96 5.67 0.23
C ALA A 336 21.05 4.97 1.60
N ILE A 337 21.47 5.69 2.64
CA ILE A 337 21.52 5.19 4.03
C ILE A 337 20.12 4.80 4.52
N LEU A 338 19.11 5.64 4.29
CA LEU A 338 17.71 5.36 4.66
C LEU A 338 17.12 4.14 3.94
N HIS A 339 17.52 3.88 2.70
CA HIS A 339 17.13 2.66 1.96
C HIS A 339 17.97 1.42 2.29
N SER A 340 18.94 1.52 3.20
CA SER A 340 19.93 0.48 3.46
C SER A 340 20.67 0.04 2.18
N THR A 341 20.96 1.00 1.30
CA THR A 341 21.83 0.80 0.14
C THR A 341 23.28 0.86 0.60
N PRO A 342 24.12 -0.16 0.33
CA PRO A 342 25.53 -0.12 0.71
C PRO A 342 26.25 1.08 0.07
N ILE A 343 27.19 1.68 0.80
CA ILE A 343 28.02 2.80 0.32
C ILE A 343 29.44 2.29 0.09
N LEU A 344 29.92 2.45 -1.14
CA LEU A 344 31.32 2.25 -1.50
C LEU A 344 31.98 3.61 -1.72
N LEU A 345 32.85 4.01 -0.80
CA LEU A 345 33.59 5.26 -0.87
C LEU A 345 34.97 5.01 -1.49
N ARG A 346 35.16 5.49 -2.72
CA ARG A 346 36.42 5.50 -3.46
C ARG A 346 37.09 6.86 -3.31
N HIS A 347 38.39 6.88 -3.09
CA HIS A 347 39.13 8.13 -3.00
C HIS A 347 40.55 7.99 -3.51
N HIS A 348 41.16 9.07 -4.01
CA HIS A 348 42.58 9.05 -4.36
C HIS A 348 43.47 8.82 -3.12
N ALA A 349 44.56 8.08 -3.30
CA ALA A 349 45.42 7.59 -2.22
C ALA A 349 46.50 8.62 -1.80
N ASP A 350 46.10 9.88 -1.63
CA ASP A 350 46.95 10.97 -1.15
C ASP A 350 46.36 11.66 0.09
N ALA A 351 46.94 12.79 0.49
CA ALA A 351 46.52 13.48 1.69
C ALA A 351 45.12 14.10 1.57
N ASP A 352 44.73 14.64 0.42
CA ASP A 352 43.43 15.27 0.26
C ASP A 352 42.32 14.23 0.17
N GLY A 353 42.47 13.25 -0.74
CA GLY A 353 41.51 12.16 -0.90
C GLY A 353 41.28 11.36 0.39
N ILE A 354 42.34 11.03 1.14
CA ILE A 354 42.20 10.31 2.44
C ILE A 354 41.47 11.18 3.46
N THR A 355 41.81 12.46 3.57
CA THR A 355 41.23 13.35 4.58
C THR A 355 39.74 13.56 4.34
N SER A 356 39.39 13.82 3.07
CA SER A 356 38.02 13.99 2.58
C SER A 356 37.18 12.73 2.80
N ALA A 357 37.74 11.57 2.46
CA ALA A 357 37.09 10.29 2.68
C ALA A 357 36.78 10.02 4.16
N ILE A 358 37.71 10.35 5.06
CA ILE A 358 37.51 10.17 6.51
C ILE A 358 36.48 11.17 7.06
N ALA A 359 36.40 12.39 6.52
CA ALA A 359 35.37 13.37 6.89
C ALA A 359 33.97 12.82 6.58
N ILE A 360 33.76 12.34 5.36
CA ILE A 360 32.49 11.73 4.94
C ILE A 360 32.21 10.45 5.76
N GLU A 361 33.20 9.57 5.93
CA GLU A 361 33.09 8.34 6.73
C GLU A 361 32.56 8.64 8.14
N ARG A 362 33.12 9.64 8.83
CA ARG A 362 32.69 10.04 10.17
C ARG A 362 31.28 10.60 10.21
N ALA A 363 30.81 11.23 9.14
CA ALA A 363 29.46 11.77 9.04
C ALA A 363 28.41 10.67 8.81
N ILE A 364 28.73 9.68 7.97
CA ILE A 364 27.74 8.66 7.56
C ILE A 364 27.70 7.44 8.47
N LEU A 365 28.80 7.02 9.10
CA LEU A 365 28.84 5.82 9.94
C LEU A 365 27.83 5.84 11.10
N PRO A 366 27.66 6.95 11.85
CA PRO A 366 26.64 7.01 12.90
C PRO A 366 25.23 6.78 12.37
N LEU A 367 24.91 7.34 11.19
CA LEU A 367 23.61 7.18 10.54
C LEU A 367 23.39 5.73 10.06
N ILE A 368 24.42 5.12 9.47
CA ILE A 368 24.39 3.72 9.03
C ILE A 368 24.15 2.79 10.22
N THR A 369 24.85 3.01 11.33
CA THR A 369 24.70 2.20 12.56
C THR A 369 23.36 2.43 13.25
N GLU A 370 22.84 3.66 13.23
CA GLU A 370 21.51 3.98 13.75
C GLU A 370 20.42 3.17 13.01
N ILE A 371 20.55 3.03 11.68
CA ILE A 371 19.54 2.36 10.84
C ILE A 371 19.73 0.85 10.75
N GLY A 372 20.95 0.39 10.47
CA GLY A 372 21.23 -1.03 10.23
C GLY A 372 21.60 -1.82 11.49
N GLY A 373 21.76 -1.16 12.64
CA GLY A 373 22.18 -1.76 13.91
C GLY A 373 23.70 -1.93 14.03
N SER A 374 24.13 -2.70 15.05
CA SER A 374 25.54 -2.75 15.49
C SER A 374 26.54 -3.25 14.45
N ASP A 375 26.10 -4.12 13.54
CA ASP A 375 26.99 -4.74 12.54
C ASP A 375 26.91 -4.03 11.18
N ALA A 376 26.07 -2.98 11.05
CA ALA A 376 25.77 -2.32 9.79
C ALA A 376 27.00 -1.75 9.10
N GLU A 377 27.97 -1.24 9.88
CA GLU A 377 29.22 -0.70 9.37
C GLU A 377 30.00 -1.69 8.50
N TYR A 378 29.94 -2.99 8.81
CA TYR A 378 30.67 -4.03 8.07
C TYR A 378 30.00 -4.42 6.75
N TYR A 379 28.69 -4.20 6.65
CA TYR A 379 27.88 -4.68 5.53
C TYR A 379 27.43 -3.58 4.59
N PHE A 380 27.25 -2.35 5.09
CA PHE A 380 26.71 -1.22 4.33
C PHE A 380 27.73 -0.12 4.09
N TYR A 381 28.96 -0.27 4.54
CA TYR A 381 30.01 0.70 4.28
C TYR A 381 31.33 0.01 3.90
N LYS A 382 31.96 0.52 2.85
CA LYS A 382 33.31 0.12 2.47
C LYS A 382 34.06 1.33 1.93
N ARG A 383 35.25 1.56 2.47
CA ARG A 383 36.20 2.53 1.91
C ARG A 383 37.28 1.81 1.13
N ALA A 384 37.58 2.29 -0.07
CA ALA A 384 38.60 1.74 -0.94
C ALA A 384 39.46 2.85 -1.56
N PRO A 385 40.77 2.88 -1.27
CA PRO A 385 41.66 3.85 -1.92
C PRO A 385 41.94 3.46 -3.38
N SER A 386 42.07 4.46 -4.24
CA SER A 386 42.46 4.37 -5.64
C SER A 386 43.88 4.91 -5.79
N LYS A 387 44.75 4.12 -6.43
CA LYS A 387 46.15 4.52 -6.61
C LYS A 387 46.33 5.49 -7.77
N ALA A 388 45.56 5.30 -8.84
CA ALA A 388 45.50 6.24 -9.95
C ALA A 388 44.58 7.42 -9.59
N PRO A 389 44.78 8.59 -10.22
CA PRO A 389 43.92 9.77 -10.03
C PRO A 389 42.59 9.66 -10.82
N PHE A 390 42.13 8.44 -11.09
CA PHE A 390 40.88 8.13 -11.79
C PHE A 390 40.42 6.72 -11.40
N TYR A 391 39.18 6.37 -11.71
CA TYR A 391 38.61 5.06 -11.41
C TYR A 391 39.10 4.00 -12.37
N GLU A 392 40.11 3.22 -11.96
CA GLU A 392 40.66 2.18 -12.82
C GLU A 392 39.65 1.06 -13.11
N LEU A 393 39.69 0.52 -14.34
CA LEU A 393 38.90 -0.65 -14.74
C LEU A 393 39.11 -1.86 -13.82
N ALA A 394 40.32 -2.04 -13.29
CA ALA A 394 40.63 -3.11 -12.36
C ALA A 394 39.93 -2.91 -11.00
N ASP A 395 39.77 -1.67 -10.57
CA ASP A 395 39.13 -1.32 -9.31
C ASP A 395 37.62 -1.49 -9.40
N VAL A 396 36.97 -0.92 -10.43
CA VAL A 396 35.53 -1.08 -10.63
C VAL A 396 35.15 -2.55 -10.86
N THR A 397 35.98 -3.33 -11.56
CA THR A 397 35.73 -4.77 -11.76
C THR A 397 35.75 -5.52 -10.44
N ARG A 398 36.69 -5.17 -9.54
CA ARG A 398 36.75 -5.74 -8.19
C ARG A 398 35.52 -5.37 -7.37
N ASP A 399 35.11 -4.12 -7.45
CA ASP A 399 33.98 -3.59 -6.69
C ASP A 399 32.65 -4.19 -7.13
N ILE A 400 32.42 -4.30 -8.45
CA ILE A 400 31.27 -5.02 -9.02
C ILE A 400 31.29 -6.48 -8.58
N SER A 401 32.45 -7.14 -8.60
CA SER A 401 32.55 -8.54 -8.19
C SER A 401 32.13 -8.75 -6.73
N PHE A 402 32.58 -7.87 -5.83
CA PHE A 402 32.16 -7.91 -4.43
C PHE A 402 30.67 -7.61 -4.27
N ALA A 403 30.15 -6.57 -4.94
CA ALA A 403 28.73 -6.23 -4.89
C ALA A 403 27.84 -7.38 -5.36
N LEU A 404 28.23 -8.10 -6.42
CA LEU A 404 27.50 -9.27 -6.90
C LEU A 404 27.58 -10.46 -5.94
N GLU A 405 28.70 -10.66 -5.25
CA GLU A 405 28.86 -11.69 -4.23
C GLU A 405 27.95 -11.38 -3.02
N ASP A 406 27.89 -10.13 -2.59
CA ASP A 406 27.05 -9.67 -1.48
C ASP A 406 25.56 -9.71 -1.86
N TYR A 407 25.20 -9.34 -3.10
CA TYR A 407 23.85 -9.54 -3.64
C TYR A 407 23.45 -11.02 -3.59
N ALA A 408 24.32 -11.91 -4.07
CA ALA A 408 24.02 -13.34 -4.15
C ALA A 408 23.94 -14.02 -2.77
N ARG A 409 24.76 -13.60 -1.80
CA ARG A 409 24.81 -14.19 -0.45
C ARG A 409 23.82 -13.59 0.53
N HIS A 410 23.61 -12.29 0.43
CA HIS A 410 22.94 -11.50 1.45
C HIS A 410 21.72 -10.72 0.91
N GLY A 411 21.47 -10.75 -0.41
CA GLY A 411 20.35 -10.04 -1.02
C GLY A 411 20.48 -8.52 -0.96
N GLN A 412 21.69 -8.01 -0.78
CA GLN A 412 21.95 -6.57 -0.68
C GLN A 412 21.70 -5.86 -2.01
N LYS A 413 21.28 -4.59 -1.96
CA LYS A 413 21.19 -3.74 -3.15
C LYS A 413 22.59 -3.46 -3.71
N MET A 414 22.67 -3.16 -5.01
CA MET A 414 23.90 -2.65 -5.59
C MET A 414 24.33 -1.36 -4.87
N PRO A 415 25.64 -1.14 -4.63
CA PRO A 415 26.09 -0.03 -3.82
C PRO A 415 25.91 1.31 -4.52
N LEU A 416 25.76 2.37 -3.73
CA LEU A 416 26.05 3.73 -4.17
C LEU A 416 27.56 3.95 -4.11
N VAL A 417 28.17 4.32 -5.24
CA VAL A 417 29.60 4.64 -5.29
C VAL A 417 29.79 6.14 -5.09
N ILE A 418 30.60 6.52 -4.11
CA ILE A 418 31.01 7.90 -3.86
C ILE A 418 32.48 8.01 -4.23
N GLN A 419 32.80 8.80 -5.24
CA GLN A 419 34.17 9.10 -5.67
C GLN A 419 34.59 10.45 -5.10
N VAL A 420 35.78 10.48 -4.50
CA VAL A 420 36.30 11.63 -3.76
C VAL A 420 37.72 11.90 -4.23
N ASP A 421 38.02 13.13 -4.62
CA ASP A 421 39.33 13.51 -5.17
C ASP A 421 39.72 12.70 -6.43
N ASN A 422 38.70 12.22 -7.13
CA ASN A 422 38.75 11.57 -8.44
C ASN A 422 37.35 11.53 -9.05
N GLY A 423 37.24 11.12 -10.31
CA GLY A 423 35.94 10.84 -10.93
C GLY A 423 35.43 11.92 -11.87
N SER A 424 36.09 13.07 -12.01
CA SER A 424 35.64 14.16 -12.88
C SER A 424 36.15 14.09 -14.34
N THR A 425 36.98 13.13 -14.72
CA THR A 425 37.72 13.15 -16.00
C THR A 425 37.25 12.09 -17.01
N GLU A 426 37.55 12.26 -18.30
CA GLU A 426 37.23 11.27 -19.34
C GLU A 426 37.85 9.88 -19.05
N GLU A 427 38.97 9.84 -18.34
CA GLU A 427 39.63 8.61 -17.88
C GLU A 427 38.74 7.75 -16.97
N ASP A 428 37.76 8.33 -16.28
CA ASP A 428 36.82 7.64 -15.41
C ASP A 428 35.67 6.96 -16.20
N VAL A 429 35.37 7.46 -17.40
CA VAL A 429 34.20 7.04 -18.21
C VAL A 429 34.16 5.53 -18.47
N PRO A 430 35.26 4.83 -18.81
CA PRO A 430 35.23 3.37 -18.99
C PRO A 430 34.72 2.63 -17.75
N ALA A 431 35.14 3.05 -16.56
CA ALA A 431 34.71 2.44 -15.30
C ALA A 431 33.26 2.79 -14.98
N MET A 432 32.86 4.05 -15.15
CA MET A 432 31.47 4.48 -14.95
C MET A 432 30.49 3.75 -15.87
N ARG A 433 30.86 3.57 -17.16
CA ARG A 433 30.06 2.78 -18.11
C ARG A 433 29.87 1.35 -17.64
N GLN A 434 30.94 0.72 -17.13
CA GLN A 434 30.88 -0.64 -16.63
C GLN A 434 29.94 -0.73 -15.43
N ALA A 435 30.04 0.19 -14.46
CA ALA A 435 29.18 0.22 -13.29
C ALA A 435 27.71 0.47 -13.63
N ASN A 436 27.44 1.39 -14.57
CA ASN A 436 26.08 1.73 -15.01
C ASN A 436 25.34 0.53 -15.64
N VAL A 437 26.04 -0.40 -16.31
CA VAL A 437 25.44 -1.64 -16.84
C VAL A 437 24.81 -2.50 -15.72
N TYR A 438 25.35 -2.42 -14.50
CA TYR A 438 24.84 -3.14 -13.33
C TYR A 438 23.85 -2.30 -12.49
N GLY A 439 23.50 -1.08 -12.94
CA GLY A 439 22.63 -0.17 -12.19
C GLY A 439 23.27 0.35 -10.89
N ILE A 440 24.59 0.56 -10.90
CA ILE A 440 25.32 1.18 -9.80
C ILE A 440 25.27 2.70 -9.99
N ASP A 441 24.63 3.40 -9.06
CA ASP A 441 24.59 4.86 -9.03
C ASP A 441 25.91 5.43 -8.51
N MET A 442 26.28 6.61 -9.01
CA MET A 442 27.57 7.25 -8.72
C MET A 442 27.43 8.73 -8.36
N LEU A 443 28.20 9.14 -7.35
CA LEU A 443 28.39 10.52 -6.93
C LEU A 443 29.88 10.87 -7.03
N VAL A 444 30.19 12.10 -7.43
CA VAL A 444 31.57 12.62 -7.48
C VAL A 444 31.68 13.89 -6.64
N ILE A 445 32.71 13.95 -5.81
CA ILE A 445 33.16 15.12 -5.06
C ILE A 445 34.63 15.31 -5.39
N ASP A 446 34.92 16.22 -6.30
CA ASP A 446 36.27 16.37 -6.87
C ASP A 446 36.52 17.84 -7.20
N HIS A 447 37.78 18.19 -7.40
CA HIS A 447 38.23 19.54 -7.72
C HIS A 447 39.09 19.62 -8.99
N HIS A 448 39.46 18.48 -9.58
CA HIS A 448 40.12 18.43 -10.88
C HIS A 448 39.23 19.01 -12.00
N HIS A 449 39.85 19.46 -13.10
CA HIS A 449 39.08 20.03 -14.21
C HIS A 449 38.16 18.98 -14.85
N PRO A 450 36.84 19.19 -14.88
CA PRO A 450 35.90 18.16 -15.29
C PRO A 450 35.72 18.11 -16.80
N ASP A 451 35.51 16.91 -17.33
CA ASP A 451 35.08 16.70 -18.71
C ASP A 451 33.55 16.53 -18.77
N ASP A 452 32.88 17.26 -19.67
CA ASP A 452 31.40 17.26 -19.82
C ASP A 452 30.79 15.87 -20.01
N ILE A 453 31.56 14.91 -20.54
CA ILE A 453 31.10 13.54 -20.81
C ILE A 453 30.77 12.77 -19.53
N VAL A 454 31.34 13.16 -18.39
CA VAL A 454 31.23 12.43 -17.13
C VAL A 454 29.84 12.55 -16.50
N ASP A 455 29.23 13.74 -16.57
CA ASP A 455 27.96 14.07 -15.90
C ASP A 455 26.80 13.13 -16.28
N GLN A 456 26.83 12.50 -17.46
CA GLN A 456 25.77 11.58 -17.89
C GLN A 456 25.72 10.27 -17.07
N TYR A 457 26.78 9.96 -16.33
CA TYR A 457 26.89 8.74 -15.51
C TYR A 457 26.70 9.02 -14.01
N LEU A 458 26.53 10.28 -13.62
CA LEU A 458 26.48 10.70 -12.23
C LEU A 458 25.07 11.14 -11.83
N ILE A 459 24.63 10.74 -10.65
CA ILE A 459 23.40 11.27 -10.04
C ILE A 459 23.66 12.59 -9.29
N GLY A 460 24.93 12.93 -9.07
CA GLY A 460 25.36 14.18 -8.45
C GLY A 460 26.87 14.37 -8.59
N HIS A 461 27.27 15.61 -8.86
CA HIS A 461 28.65 16.00 -9.07
C HIS A 461 28.89 17.32 -8.35
N VAL A 462 29.81 17.34 -7.40
CA VAL A 462 30.28 18.56 -6.73
C VAL A 462 31.69 18.81 -7.21
N ASN A 463 31.85 19.90 -7.98
CA ASN A 463 33.15 20.32 -8.46
C ASN A 463 33.18 21.84 -8.69
N PRO A 464 34.13 22.58 -8.08
CA PRO A 464 34.24 24.04 -8.21
C PRO A 464 34.48 24.52 -9.65
N CYS A 465 35.19 23.73 -10.47
CA CYS A 465 35.50 24.06 -11.86
C CYS A 465 34.25 24.09 -12.77
N LEU A 466 33.12 23.52 -12.33
CA LEU A 466 31.84 23.61 -13.05
C LEU A 466 31.20 24.99 -12.98
N LEU A 467 31.64 25.83 -12.03
CA LEU A 467 31.13 27.19 -11.84
C LEU A 467 32.07 28.25 -12.43
N TYR A 468 33.37 27.93 -12.57
CA TYR A 468 34.40 28.88 -12.96
C TYR A 468 35.50 28.23 -13.80
N THR A 469 35.99 28.94 -14.81
CA THR A 469 37.11 28.51 -15.66
C THR A 469 38.48 28.99 -15.13
N SER A 470 38.63 29.26 -13.83
CA SER A 470 39.79 29.97 -13.25
C SER A 470 40.50 29.22 -12.13
N ASP A 471 41.81 29.45 -11.99
CA ASP A 471 42.74 28.96 -10.95
C ASP A 471 42.24 29.06 -9.48
N ALA A 472 41.20 29.85 -9.19
CA ALA A 472 40.60 29.94 -7.84
C ALA A 472 39.82 28.67 -7.43
N ALA A 473 39.50 27.79 -8.37
CA ALA A 473 38.92 26.47 -8.09
C ALA A 473 39.96 25.46 -7.59
N ASP A 474 41.24 25.64 -7.96
CA ASP A 474 42.36 24.76 -7.60
C ASP A 474 42.74 24.87 -6.11
N ASP A 475 42.38 25.99 -5.45
CA ASP A 475 42.65 26.24 -4.03
C ASP A 475 41.64 25.57 -3.08
N LEU A 476 40.56 24.99 -3.61
CA LEU A 476 39.52 24.33 -2.83
C LEU A 476 39.83 22.83 -2.76
N LEU A 477 40.06 22.34 -1.55
CA LEU A 477 40.35 20.92 -1.32
C LEU A 477 39.04 20.13 -1.28
N CYS A 478 39.10 18.84 -1.60
CA CYS A 478 37.93 17.96 -1.49
C CYS A 478 37.40 17.90 -0.04
N VAL A 479 38.24 18.18 0.97
CA VAL A 479 37.82 18.22 2.37
C VAL A 479 36.89 19.40 2.67
N ASP A 480 36.99 20.49 1.91
CA ASP A 480 36.11 21.66 2.04
C ASP A 480 34.74 21.40 1.37
N LEU A 481 34.65 20.34 0.55
CA LEU A 481 33.46 19.91 -0.18
C LEU A 481 32.74 18.71 0.45
N GLY A 482 33.44 17.96 1.32
CA GLY A 482 32.99 16.68 1.90
C GLY A 482 32.19 16.75 3.19
#